data_AF-A0A182JCK0-F1
#
_entry.id   AF-A0A182JCK0-F1
#
_cell.length_a   1.000
_cell.length_b   1.000
_cell.length_c   1.000
_cell.angle_alpha   90.00
_cell.angle_beta   90.00
_cell.angle_gamma   90.00
#
_symmetry.space_group_name_H-M   'P 1'
#
loop_
_entity.id
_entity.type
_entity.pdbx_description
1 polymer ?
#
loop_
_entity_poly.entity_id
_entity_poly.type
_entity_poly.pdbx_seq_one_letter_code
_entity_poly.pdbx_strand_id
1 'polypeptide(L)'
;MDEKWKTTYISLRQTPILSRTGGKTVRNPLHGRSLRLSKSPLGGASPEVDEGFASREAVRCLQASGSGRGKRENSFRLTLSTSSDRGGCAFAQARCYCLICAQPAKLTNELFHSGNVTKLPKVFHRQCTIMRLLLGVITMLSLLAGIGAIFQGGVLDLNFFRCMWKKNYDCPHEDIRFFLYTPTFRKGKVIDMNKPKTIYKAGFKTNQQTAIIIHGFNGTQTSRHIMFLKDAYLSRKFNVFAVDWEVLSQYPCYLSSLSNTKLVSQCTAQLYSFLTFAGCTSKQITCVGHSLGAHICGMMTNHLTKKQYRIIGLDPARPLIEKHASKQFRLTRDDAKSVQIIHTNAGLLGQSAFTGKVDFCINGGQVQPYCEGDRIKQARCSHFLSVCYLANAILARRPMRAFRCPTGCVPDNRIPFVKSNRVRMKWLAVGQDTPGKYGTSDR
;
A
#
# COMPACT_ATOMS: atom_id res chain seq x y z
N MET A 1 -6.34 -26.59 13.48
CA MET A 1 -6.54 -25.13 13.57
C MET A 1 -7.80 -24.82 12.78
N ASP A 2 -8.82 -24.26 13.43
CA ASP A 2 -10.10 -24.03 12.78
C ASP A 2 -9.92 -23.03 11.62
N GLU A 3 -10.24 -23.42 10.38
CA GLU A 3 -10.23 -22.58 9.17
C GLU A 3 -11.20 -21.39 9.23
N LYS A 4 -11.78 -21.13 10.41
CA LYS A 4 -12.98 -20.35 10.66
C LYS A 4 -12.77 -18.84 10.70
N TRP A 5 -11.55 -18.32 10.57
CA TRP A 5 -11.31 -16.86 10.60
C TRP A 5 -10.52 -16.33 9.39
N LYS A 6 -10.48 -17.10 8.29
CA LYS A 6 -9.80 -16.73 7.05
C LYS A 6 -10.22 -15.37 6.47
N THR A 7 -11.40 -14.86 6.83
CA THR A 7 -11.86 -13.53 6.45
C THR A 7 -12.78 -12.89 7.49
N THR A 8 -12.40 -11.70 7.91
CA THR A 8 -13.18 -10.85 8.81
C THR A 8 -13.38 -9.49 8.13
N TYR A 9 -14.61 -9.05 8.11
CA TYR A 9 -15.10 -7.85 7.45
C TYR A 9 -15.34 -6.76 8.50
N ILE A 10 -15.10 -5.49 8.17
CA ILE A 10 -15.50 -4.38 9.05
C ILE A 10 -16.68 -3.65 8.42
N SER A 11 -17.82 -3.69 9.10
CA SER A 11 -18.90 -2.74 8.83
C SER A 11 -18.59 -1.45 9.55
N LEU A 12 -18.10 -0.45 8.83
CA LEU A 12 -18.19 0.94 9.26
C LEU A 12 -19.66 1.40 9.18
N ARG A 13 -20.55 0.81 9.97
CA ARG A 13 -21.88 1.38 10.31
C ARG A 13 -21.84 2.14 11.63
N GLN A 14 -20.66 2.55 12.08
CA GLN A 14 -20.47 3.40 13.27
C GLN A 14 -19.44 4.49 13.00
N THR A 15 -19.70 5.30 11.98
CA THR A 15 -19.60 6.78 12.00
C THR A 15 -19.98 7.24 10.60
N PRO A 16 -21.06 8.02 10.41
CA PRO A 16 -21.17 8.82 9.21
C PRO A 16 -19.99 9.79 9.22
N ILE A 17 -19.04 9.62 8.29
CA ILE A 17 -18.13 10.70 7.94
C ILE A 17 -19.01 11.67 7.12
N LEU A 18 -19.75 12.51 7.88
CA LEU A 18 -20.65 13.59 7.48
C LEU A 18 -21.78 13.23 6.50
N SER A 19 -23.00 13.14 7.06
CA SER A 19 -24.25 13.29 6.32
C SER A 19 -24.53 14.77 6.03
N ARG A 20 -24.81 15.08 4.76
CA ARG A 20 -25.69 16.17 4.28
C ARG A 20 -25.51 17.56 4.93
N THR A 21 -24.77 18.45 4.29
CA THR A 21 -25.15 19.88 4.31
C THR A 21 -26.24 20.12 3.28
N GLY A 22 -27.47 19.77 3.66
CA GLY A 22 -28.66 20.35 3.06
C GLY A 22 -28.76 21.82 3.45
N GLY A 23 -29.07 22.68 2.49
CA GLY A 23 -29.06 24.13 2.66
C GLY A 23 -29.98 24.62 3.77
N LYS A 24 -29.48 25.59 4.53
CA LYS A 24 -30.28 26.70 5.06
C LYS A 24 -29.45 27.97 4.99
N THR A 25 -29.95 28.88 4.17
CA THR A 25 -29.63 30.30 4.14
C THR A 25 -29.88 30.93 5.51
N VAL A 26 -28.89 31.62 6.06
CA VAL A 26 -29.09 32.72 7.01
C VAL A 26 -28.10 33.83 6.66
N ARG A 27 -28.62 35.03 6.37
CA ARG A 27 -27.86 36.26 6.11
C ARG A 27 -27.40 36.89 7.43
N ASN A 28 -26.15 37.39 7.43
CA ASN A 28 -25.54 38.63 8.00
C ASN A 28 -26.24 39.39 9.17
N PRO A 29 -25.56 40.21 10.02
CA PRO A 29 -24.33 40.98 9.70
C PRO A 29 -23.31 41.22 10.86
N LEU A 30 -22.11 41.72 10.52
CA LEU A 30 -21.42 42.89 11.11
C LEU A 30 -19.88 42.77 11.09
N HIS A 31 -19.27 43.91 10.74
CA HIS A 31 -17.85 44.19 10.54
C HIS A 31 -16.97 44.05 11.80
N GLY A 32 -15.66 43.85 11.56
CA GLY A 32 -14.68 44.80 12.11
C GLY A 32 -13.65 44.29 13.12
N ARG A 33 -12.41 44.19 12.62
CA ARG A 33 -11.11 44.45 13.30
C ARG A 33 -10.52 43.44 14.30
N SER A 34 -9.20 43.33 14.12
CA SER A 34 -8.16 42.62 14.88
C SER A 34 -7.93 43.24 16.26
N LEU A 35 -7.62 42.41 17.27
CA LEU A 35 -6.60 42.68 18.31
C LEU A 35 -6.34 41.45 19.21
N ARG A 36 -5.05 41.27 19.57
CA ARG A 36 -4.53 40.31 20.55
C ARG A 36 -4.80 40.79 21.98
N LEU A 37 -4.97 39.86 22.94
CA LEU A 37 -4.10 39.69 24.13
C LEU A 37 -4.64 38.64 25.11
N SER A 38 -3.73 38.17 25.96
CA SER A 38 -3.79 37.02 26.87
C SER A 38 -4.40 37.33 28.24
N LYS A 39 -5.02 36.32 28.87
CA LYS A 39 -4.79 35.76 30.23
C LYS A 39 -6.06 35.10 30.79
N SER A 40 -5.89 33.88 31.31
CA SER A 40 -6.72 33.11 32.27
C SER A 40 -6.85 33.84 33.64
N PRO A 41 -7.74 33.47 34.61
CA PRO A 41 -8.16 32.09 34.97
C PRO A 41 -9.57 31.86 35.63
N LEU A 42 -9.86 30.57 35.90
CA LEU A 42 -10.81 29.97 36.89
C LEU A 42 -12.33 29.93 36.63
N GLY A 43 -12.92 28.72 36.79
CA GLY A 43 -14.36 28.46 36.90
C GLY A 43 -14.79 27.16 36.21
N GLY A 44 -15.14 26.13 36.98
CA GLY A 44 -15.32 24.74 36.52
C GLY A 44 -16.71 24.34 35.98
N ALA A 45 -16.72 23.26 35.20
CA ALA A 45 -17.80 22.25 35.08
C ALA A 45 -17.27 21.04 34.28
N SER A 46 -17.60 19.82 34.71
CA SER A 46 -17.27 18.55 34.03
C SER A 46 -18.40 18.15 33.04
N PRO A 47 -18.29 17.08 32.21
CA PRO A 47 -17.93 17.24 30.82
C PRO A 47 -18.96 16.63 29.85
N GLU A 48 -19.40 17.39 28.85
CA GLU A 48 -19.96 16.82 27.62
C GLU A 48 -18.79 16.44 26.69
N VAL A 49 -18.42 15.16 26.70
CA VAL A 49 -17.29 14.66 25.91
C VAL A 49 -17.75 14.30 24.50
N ASP A 50 -17.70 15.33 23.66
CA ASP A 50 -17.50 15.36 22.21
C ASP A 50 -17.30 13.99 21.51
N GLU A 51 -18.34 13.52 20.80
CA GLU A 51 -18.28 12.40 19.85
C GLU A 51 -17.49 12.75 18.55
N GLY A 52 -16.98 13.98 18.42
CA GLY A 52 -16.32 14.50 17.22
C GLY A 52 -14.80 14.40 17.16
N PHE A 53 -14.10 13.84 18.15
CA PHE A 53 -12.62 13.90 18.19
C PHE A 53 -11.93 12.81 17.34
N ALA A 54 -12.41 11.56 17.42
CA ALA A 54 -11.80 10.43 16.68
C ALA A 54 -12.03 10.53 15.15
N SER A 55 -13.17 11.07 14.73
CA SER A 55 -13.47 11.34 13.33
C SER A 55 -12.57 12.42 12.74
N ARG A 56 -12.23 13.47 13.50
CA ARG A 56 -11.32 14.54 13.06
C ARG A 56 -9.89 14.02 12.84
N GLU A 57 -9.39 13.13 13.70
CA GLU A 57 -8.05 12.56 13.55
C GLU A 57 -7.95 11.57 12.37
N ALA A 58 -9.00 10.78 12.12
CA ALA A 58 -9.10 9.97 10.91
C ALA A 58 -9.13 10.84 9.63
N VAL A 59 -9.88 11.95 9.63
CA VAL A 59 -9.92 12.93 8.53
C VAL A 59 -8.57 13.61 8.35
N ARG A 60 -7.84 13.94 9.41
CA ARG A 60 -6.46 14.49 9.33
C ARG A 60 -5.48 13.49 8.72
N CYS A 61 -5.60 12.20 9.07
CA CYS A 61 -4.79 11.14 8.47
C CYS A 61 -5.14 10.92 6.98
N LEU A 62 -6.44 10.95 6.62
CA LEU A 62 -6.95 10.92 5.24
C LEU A 62 -6.44 12.11 4.42
N GLN A 63 -6.60 13.34 4.90
CA GLN A 63 -6.10 14.57 4.25
C GLN A 63 -4.57 14.59 4.13
N ALA A 64 -3.86 13.95 5.07
CA ALA A 64 -2.41 13.79 4.99
C ALA A 64 -1.96 12.71 4.00
N SER A 65 -2.79 11.70 3.73
CA SER A 65 -2.55 10.68 2.69
C SER A 65 -2.79 11.22 1.28
N GLY A 66 -3.59 12.28 1.14
CA GLY A 66 -3.87 13.00 -0.10
C GLY A 66 -3.38 14.45 -0.08
N SER A 67 -2.08 14.71 0.03
CA SER A 67 -1.50 16.02 -0.34
C SER A 67 0.04 15.98 -0.32
N GLY A 68 0.64 15.80 -1.49
CA GLY A 68 1.93 16.43 -1.79
C GLY A 68 1.71 17.94 -1.85
N ARG A 69 2.35 18.70 -0.96
CA ARG A 69 2.37 20.17 -1.06
C ARG A 69 3.09 20.54 -2.35
N GLY A 70 2.42 21.39 -3.15
CA GLY A 70 3.01 22.06 -4.28
C GLY A 70 4.27 22.82 -3.87
N LYS A 71 5.38 22.51 -4.55
CA LYS A 71 6.38 23.50 -4.87
C LYS A 71 6.05 24.02 -6.26
N ARG A 72 6.10 25.35 -6.40
CA ARG A 72 5.90 26.09 -7.65
C ARG A 72 6.76 25.46 -8.76
N GLU A 73 6.12 25.02 -9.83
CA GLU A 73 6.78 24.87 -11.12
C GLU A 73 6.12 25.85 -12.09
N ASN A 74 7.00 26.57 -12.79
CA ASN A 74 6.66 27.61 -13.73
C ASN A 74 5.71 27.08 -14.80
N SER A 75 4.69 27.88 -15.06
CA SER A 75 3.80 27.78 -16.21
C SER A 75 4.59 27.71 -17.52
N PHE A 76 4.57 26.56 -18.19
CA PHE A 76 4.69 26.49 -19.64
C PHE A 76 3.29 26.33 -20.22
N ARG A 77 2.77 27.44 -20.73
CA ARG A 77 1.50 27.56 -21.43
C ARG A 77 1.76 27.23 -22.89
N LEU A 78 1.41 26.03 -23.35
CA LEU A 78 1.27 25.72 -24.77
C LEU A 78 -0.20 25.86 -25.13
N THR A 79 -0.54 27.06 -25.59
CA THR A 79 -1.74 27.36 -26.36
C THR A 79 -1.66 26.63 -27.70
N LEU A 80 -2.58 25.70 -27.95
CA LEU A 80 -2.94 25.28 -29.29
C LEU A 80 -4.42 25.58 -29.51
N SER A 81 -4.63 26.54 -30.39
CA SER A 81 -5.91 26.99 -30.94
C SER A 81 -6.70 25.83 -31.53
N THR A 82 -7.97 25.71 -31.16
CA THR A 82 -8.94 24.92 -31.92
C THR A 82 -9.81 25.89 -32.71
N SER A 83 -9.57 25.96 -34.01
CA SER A 83 -10.47 26.57 -34.98
C SER A 83 -11.49 25.51 -35.42
N SER A 84 -12.76 25.84 -35.21
CA SER A 84 -13.92 25.22 -35.84
C SER A 84 -13.86 25.35 -37.36
N ASP A 85 -14.09 24.27 -38.12
CA ASP A 85 -15.11 24.27 -39.19
C ASP A 85 -15.42 22.87 -39.76
N ARG A 86 -16.73 22.56 -39.72
CA ARG A 86 -17.63 21.91 -40.71
C ARG A 86 -17.36 20.54 -41.36
N GLY A 87 -18.43 19.72 -41.27
CA GLY A 87 -18.96 18.82 -42.32
C GLY A 87 -18.27 17.46 -42.40
N GLY A 88 -18.91 16.30 -42.51
CA GLY A 88 -20.29 15.90 -42.80
C GLY A 88 -20.24 14.42 -43.25
N CYS A 89 -21.25 13.65 -42.86
CA CYS A 89 -21.74 12.38 -43.42
C CYS A 89 -20.82 11.14 -43.62
N ALA A 90 -21.23 10.07 -42.91
CA ALA A 90 -21.48 8.69 -43.36
C ALA A 90 -20.48 7.98 -44.30
N PHE A 91 -19.98 6.81 -43.88
CA PHE A 91 -20.29 5.52 -44.52
C PHE A 91 -19.79 4.37 -43.65
N ALA A 92 -20.69 3.40 -43.41
CA ALA A 92 -20.36 2.09 -42.88
C ALA A 92 -19.73 1.24 -43.98
N GLN A 93 -18.68 0.47 -43.67
CA GLN A 93 -18.45 -0.85 -44.27
C GLN A 93 -17.37 -1.62 -43.50
N ALA A 94 -17.82 -2.71 -42.87
CA ALA A 94 -16.98 -3.83 -42.54
C ALA A 94 -16.54 -4.54 -43.83
N ARG A 95 -15.28 -5.01 -43.90
CA ARG A 95 -14.90 -6.29 -44.51
C ARG A 95 -13.43 -6.63 -44.29
N CYS A 96 -13.25 -7.79 -43.65
CA CYS A 96 -12.31 -8.86 -43.97
C CYS A 96 -10.94 -8.47 -44.55
N TYR A 97 -9.90 -8.50 -43.71
CA TYR A 97 -8.55 -8.81 -44.20
C TYR A 97 -8.37 -10.33 -44.28
N CYS A 98 -8.32 -10.83 -45.52
CA CYS A 98 -7.90 -12.19 -45.85
C CYS A 98 -6.46 -12.42 -45.38
N LEU A 99 -6.28 -13.40 -44.49
CA LEU A 99 -5.04 -14.13 -44.31
C LEU A 99 -4.72 -14.89 -45.60
N ILE A 100 -3.83 -14.36 -46.44
CA ILE A 100 -3.06 -15.16 -47.41
C ILE A 100 -1.63 -14.66 -47.37
N CYS A 101 -0.90 -15.11 -46.36
CA CYS A 101 0.56 -15.17 -46.30
C CYS A 101 0.95 -15.92 -45.02
N ALA A 102 0.49 -17.16 -44.88
CA ALA A 102 0.97 -18.05 -43.84
C ALA A 102 0.97 -19.50 -44.35
N GLN A 103 2.18 -20.06 -44.32
CA GLN A 103 2.57 -21.47 -44.33
C GLN A 103 2.97 -22.13 -45.67
N PRO A 104 4.20 -22.71 -45.72
CA PRO A 104 4.63 -23.63 -46.75
C PRO A 104 4.32 -25.09 -46.38
N ALA A 105 4.26 -25.94 -47.40
CA ALA A 105 4.40 -27.41 -47.36
C ALA A 105 3.26 -28.22 -46.72
N LYS A 106 2.37 -28.74 -47.59
CA LYS A 106 1.91 -30.14 -47.69
C LYS A 106 0.51 -30.18 -48.31
N LEU A 107 0.43 -30.33 -49.62
CA LEU A 107 -0.57 -31.15 -50.30
C LEU A 107 -0.13 -31.31 -51.76
N THR A 108 0.60 -32.38 -52.01
CA THR A 108 0.82 -32.94 -53.35
C THR A 108 -0.40 -33.78 -53.73
N ASN A 109 -0.74 -33.72 -55.01
CA ASN A 109 -1.67 -34.60 -55.74
C ASN A 109 -3.15 -34.46 -55.39
N GLU A 110 -3.84 -33.60 -56.14
CA GLU A 110 -4.88 -34.03 -57.08
C GLU A 110 -5.34 -32.83 -57.92
N LEU A 111 -5.81 -33.10 -59.15
CA LEU A 111 -6.22 -32.16 -60.20
C LEU A 111 -5.12 -31.69 -61.16
N PHE A 112 -4.48 -32.68 -61.81
CA PHE A 112 -4.12 -32.54 -63.22
C PHE A 112 -5.38 -32.84 -64.05
N HIS A 113 -5.98 -31.81 -64.66
CA HIS A 113 -6.57 -31.94 -65.99
C HIS A 113 -6.82 -30.56 -66.62
N SER A 114 -6.39 -30.46 -67.88
CA SER A 114 -6.74 -29.45 -68.89
C SER A 114 -5.96 -28.13 -68.91
N GLY A 115 -5.03 -28.06 -69.88
CA GLY A 115 -5.10 -27.06 -70.94
C GLY A 115 -4.59 -25.64 -70.66
N ASN A 116 -3.37 -25.37 -71.12
CA ASN A 116 -2.90 -24.11 -71.74
C ASN A 116 -3.43 -22.76 -71.19
N VAL A 117 -2.59 -22.04 -70.42
CA VAL A 117 -2.30 -20.61 -70.69
C VAL A 117 -0.86 -20.30 -70.25
N THR A 118 0.07 -20.27 -71.19
CA THR A 118 1.35 -19.57 -71.04
C THR A 118 1.13 -18.05 -71.12
N LYS A 119 1.87 -17.32 -70.27
CA LYS A 119 2.04 -15.85 -70.19
C LYS A 119 1.13 -15.10 -69.20
N LEU A 120 1.53 -15.11 -67.92
CA LEU A 120 1.29 -13.98 -67.01
C LEU A 120 2.54 -13.07 -66.95
N PRO A 121 2.37 -11.75 -66.81
CA PRO A 121 3.35 -10.78 -67.30
C PRO A 121 4.45 -10.50 -66.28
N LYS A 122 5.64 -10.16 -66.78
CA LYS A 122 6.81 -9.60 -66.05
C LYS A 122 6.48 -8.39 -65.14
N VAL A 123 5.24 -7.89 -65.17
CA VAL A 123 4.68 -6.81 -64.35
C VAL A 123 4.37 -7.28 -62.91
N PHE A 124 3.88 -8.50 -62.72
CA PHE A 124 3.56 -9.05 -61.38
C PHE A 124 4.82 -9.29 -60.54
N HIS A 125 5.91 -9.72 -61.20
CA HIS A 125 7.18 -9.91 -60.52
C HIS A 125 7.80 -8.57 -60.09
N ARG A 126 7.72 -7.52 -60.93
CA ARG A 126 8.20 -6.16 -60.57
C ARG A 126 7.40 -5.55 -59.43
N GLN A 127 6.08 -5.73 -59.38
CA GLN A 127 5.25 -5.21 -58.30
C GLN A 127 5.55 -5.89 -56.95
N CYS A 128 5.81 -7.20 -56.94
CA CYS A 128 6.26 -7.91 -55.73
C CYS A 128 7.66 -7.48 -55.26
N THR A 129 8.59 -7.20 -56.19
CA THR A 129 9.93 -6.73 -55.80
C THR A 129 9.89 -5.30 -55.25
N ILE A 130 9.09 -4.41 -55.85
CA ILE A 130 8.88 -3.04 -55.37
C ILE A 130 8.19 -3.05 -54.01
N MET A 131 7.19 -3.92 -53.80
CA MET A 131 6.52 -4.05 -52.51
C MET A 131 7.45 -4.60 -51.42
N ARG A 132 8.36 -5.53 -51.74
CA ARG A 132 9.40 -6.01 -50.81
C ARG A 132 10.43 -4.94 -50.48
N LEU A 133 10.84 -4.13 -51.47
CA LEU A 133 11.74 -3.00 -51.26
C LEU A 133 11.08 -1.90 -50.41
N LEU A 134 9.82 -1.57 -50.67
CA LEU A 134 9.04 -0.62 -49.87
C LEU A 134 8.84 -1.11 -48.43
N LEU A 135 8.50 -2.39 -48.24
CA LEU A 135 8.38 -2.97 -46.90
C LEU A 135 9.74 -2.98 -46.18
N GLY A 136 10.82 -3.29 -46.88
CA GLY A 136 12.20 -3.23 -46.36
C GLY A 136 12.59 -1.81 -45.93
N VAL A 137 12.33 -0.80 -46.77
CA VAL A 137 12.59 0.61 -46.48
C VAL A 137 11.73 1.11 -45.32
N ILE A 138 10.45 0.73 -45.26
CA ILE A 138 9.56 1.06 -44.13
C ILE A 138 10.05 0.40 -42.84
N THR A 139 10.49 -0.86 -42.87
CA THR A 139 11.05 -1.53 -41.68
C THR A 139 12.37 -0.90 -41.22
N MET A 140 13.24 -0.48 -42.15
CA MET A 140 14.48 0.23 -41.83
C MET A 140 14.22 1.64 -41.30
N LEU A 141 13.29 2.38 -41.89
CA LEU A 141 12.86 3.69 -41.38
C LEU A 141 12.17 3.58 -40.02
N SER A 142 11.43 2.49 -39.78
CA SER A 142 10.83 2.20 -38.47
C SER A 142 11.88 1.80 -37.42
N LEU A 143 12.94 1.08 -37.82
CA LEU A 143 14.08 0.78 -36.95
C LEU A 143 14.87 2.05 -36.62
N LEU A 144 15.12 2.92 -37.60
CA LEU A 144 15.82 4.18 -37.42
C LEU A 144 15.00 5.19 -36.62
N ALA A 145 13.68 5.26 -36.83
CA ALA A 145 12.76 6.03 -36.00
C ALA A 145 12.62 5.45 -34.59
N GLY A 146 12.72 4.11 -34.44
CA GLY A 146 12.79 3.44 -33.15
C GLY A 146 14.08 3.79 -32.38
N ILE A 147 15.22 3.87 -33.08
CA ILE A 147 16.49 4.34 -32.51
C ILE A 147 16.40 5.83 -32.15
N GLY A 148 15.84 6.68 -33.02
CA GLY A 148 15.58 8.09 -32.71
C GLY A 148 14.65 8.31 -31.52
N ALA A 149 13.63 7.47 -31.35
CA ALA A 149 12.72 7.48 -30.20
C ALA A 149 13.38 6.95 -28.91
N ILE A 150 14.39 6.07 -29.01
CA ILE A 150 15.22 5.64 -27.87
C ILE A 150 16.18 6.76 -27.40
N PHE A 151 16.60 7.66 -28.31
CA PHE A 151 17.47 8.78 -27.97
C PHE A 151 16.73 10.07 -27.60
N GLN A 152 15.48 10.27 -28.05
CA GLN A 152 14.66 11.45 -27.70
C GLN A 152 13.65 11.19 -26.57
N GLY A 153 13.21 9.95 -26.35
CA GLY A 153 12.53 9.56 -25.12
C GLY A 153 13.58 8.95 -24.20
N GLY A 154 13.73 9.43 -22.97
CA GLY A 154 14.73 8.96 -21.99
C GLY A 154 14.62 7.49 -21.57
N VAL A 155 14.76 6.55 -22.52
CA VAL A 155 14.66 5.10 -22.37
C VAL A 155 15.92 4.51 -21.72
N LEU A 156 17.01 5.28 -21.66
CA LEU A 156 18.09 5.06 -20.71
C LEU A 156 17.92 6.01 -19.52
N ASP A 157 16.85 5.83 -18.75
CA ASP A 157 16.79 6.43 -17.41
C ASP A 157 17.88 5.75 -16.54
N LEU A 158 19.08 6.32 -16.56
CA LEU A 158 20.24 5.89 -15.78
C LEU A 158 19.98 5.91 -14.26
N ASN A 159 18.81 6.36 -13.80
CA ASN A 159 18.38 6.25 -12.41
C ASN A 159 18.28 4.80 -11.91
N PHE A 160 17.98 3.81 -12.76
CA PHE A 160 17.93 2.41 -12.30
C PHE A 160 19.29 1.86 -11.85
N PHE A 161 20.39 2.27 -12.51
CA PHE A 161 21.75 1.87 -12.11
C PHE A 161 22.24 2.60 -10.86
N ARG A 162 21.58 3.69 -10.44
CA ARG A 162 21.86 4.40 -9.18
C ARG A 162 21.17 3.76 -7.97
N CYS A 163 20.33 2.76 -8.18
CA CYS A 163 19.64 2.06 -7.11
C CYS A 163 20.64 1.29 -6.23
N MET A 164 20.53 1.45 -4.91
CA MET A 164 21.41 0.75 -3.99
C MET A 164 21.00 -0.72 -3.81
N TRP A 165 21.95 -1.61 -4.03
CA TRP A 165 21.81 -3.05 -3.80
C TRP A 165 22.76 -3.47 -2.68
N LYS A 166 22.19 -3.87 -1.53
CA LYS A 166 22.99 -4.39 -0.43
C LYS A 166 23.20 -5.89 -0.62
N LYS A 167 24.47 -6.29 -0.66
CA LYS A 167 24.92 -7.69 -0.70
C LYS A 167 25.50 -8.16 0.64
N ASN A 168 26.05 -7.22 1.41
CA ASN A 168 26.49 -7.48 2.77
C ASN A 168 25.30 -7.36 3.73
N TYR A 169 25.19 -8.31 4.66
CA TYR A 169 24.10 -8.42 5.62
C TYR A 169 24.55 -8.15 7.06
N ASP A 170 25.68 -7.46 7.26
CA ASP A 170 26.17 -7.12 8.59
C ASP A 170 25.24 -6.13 9.31
N CYS A 171 24.96 -6.43 10.58
CA CYS A 171 24.15 -5.59 11.46
C CYS A 171 24.91 -5.30 12.77
N PRO A 172 24.84 -4.07 13.30
CA PRO A 172 24.01 -2.96 12.83
C PRO A 172 24.52 -2.29 11.56
N HIS A 173 23.60 -1.82 10.72
CA HIS A 173 23.90 -1.24 9.41
C HIS A 173 23.60 0.26 9.41
N GLU A 174 24.48 1.09 8.82
CA GLU A 174 24.37 2.57 8.83
C GLU A 174 23.11 3.12 8.15
N ASP A 175 22.69 2.51 7.03
CA ASP A 175 21.47 2.90 6.30
C ASP A 175 20.16 2.47 6.98
N ILE A 176 20.22 1.78 8.13
CA ILE A 176 19.04 1.34 8.88
C ILE A 176 19.10 1.94 10.28
N ARG A 177 18.21 2.89 10.55
CA ARG A 177 18.17 3.62 11.81
C ARG A 177 16.94 3.25 12.61
N PHE A 178 17.11 3.10 13.92
CA PHE A 178 16.02 2.83 14.85
C PHE A 178 15.72 4.08 15.67
N PHE A 179 14.53 4.64 15.50
CA PHE A 179 14.06 5.80 16.26
C PHE A 179 13.17 5.34 17.40
N LEU A 180 13.60 5.53 18.64
CA LEU A 180 12.80 5.28 19.83
C LEU A 180 12.01 6.52 20.22
N TYR A 181 10.71 6.36 20.32
CA TYR A 181 9.77 7.30 20.89
C TYR A 181 9.13 6.71 22.14
N THR A 182 9.04 7.52 23.19
CA THR A 182 8.43 7.13 24.46
C THR A 182 7.48 8.24 24.93
N PRO A 183 6.60 7.97 25.90
CA PRO A 183 5.71 9.00 26.43
C PRO A 183 6.45 10.21 27.01
N THR A 184 7.67 9.99 27.55
CA THR A 184 8.54 11.03 28.09
C THR A 184 9.44 11.66 27.03
N PHE A 185 9.76 10.95 25.95
CA PHE A 185 10.63 11.43 24.86
C PHE A 185 9.93 11.38 23.50
N ARG A 186 8.95 12.27 23.29
CA ARG A 186 8.12 12.30 22.08
C ARG A 186 8.82 12.78 20.81
N LYS A 187 9.95 13.49 20.94
CA LYS A 187 10.74 13.97 19.78
C LYS A 187 11.51 12.85 19.07
N GLY A 188 11.68 11.70 19.72
CA GLY A 188 12.37 10.54 19.16
C GLY A 188 13.88 10.63 19.33
N LYS A 189 14.51 9.50 19.67
CA LYS A 189 15.97 9.37 19.75
C LYS A 189 16.43 8.26 18.81
N VAL A 190 17.46 8.55 18.01
CA VAL A 190 18.15 7.49 17.26
C VAL A 190 18.90 6.61 18.25
N ILE A 191 18.69 5.31 18.15
CA ILE A 191 19.33 4.31 18.99
C ILE A 191 20.58 3.78 18.30
N ASP A 192 21.69 3.83 19.04
CA ASP A 192 22.92 3.17 18.66
C ASP A 192 22.87 1.70 19.13
N MET A 193 22.79 0.78 18.16
CA MET A 193 22.74 -0.66 18.43
C MET A 193 24.06 -1.22 18.95
N ASN A 194 25.19 -0.51 18.80
CA ASN A 194 26.46 -0.84 19.46
C ASN A 194 26.46 -0.44 20.95
N LYS A 195 25.59 0.51 21.33
CA LYS A 195 25.41 0.97 22.71
C LYS A 195 23.94 0.88 23.12
N PRO A 196 23.34 -0.32 23.09
CA PRO A 196 21.88 -0.46 23.10
C PRO A 196 21.27 -0.11 24.46
N LYS A 197 22.05 -0.13 25.56
CA LYS A 197 21.63 0.36 26.89
C LYS A 197 21.30 1.85 26.91
N THR A 198 21.67 2.63 25.88
CA THR A 198 21.30 4.06 25.78
C THR A 198 19.80 4.30 25.61
N ILE A 199 19.01 3.26 25.31
CA ILE A 199 17.55 3.35 25.18
C ILE A 199 16.86 3.73 26.49
N TYR A 200 17.42 3.33 27.63
CA TYR A 200 16.87 3.66 28.95
C TYR A 200 16.95 5.17 29.23
N LYS A 201 18.00 5.84 28.73
CA LYS A 201 18.12 7.31 28.79
C LYS A 201 17.06 8.02 27.96
N ALA A 202 16.46 7.34 26.98
CA ALA A 202 15.33 7.84 26.19
C ALA A 202 13.96 7.45 26.79
N GLY A 203 13.93 6.95 28.03
CA GLY A 203 12.69 6.63 28.75
C GLY A 203 12.07 5.29 28.39
N PHE A 204 12.84 4.37 27.78
CA PHE A 204 12.37 3.01 27.51
C PHE A 204 12.05 2.27 28.81
N LYS A 205 10.91 1.57 28.84
CA LYS A 205 10.49 0.75 29.98
C LYS A 205 10.13 -0.66 29.55
N THR A 206 10.75 -1.67 30.15
CA THR A 206 10.57 -3.10 29.82
C THR A 206 9.18 -3.64 30.19
N ASN A 207 8.53 -3.03 31.19
CA ASN A 207 7.17 -3.40 31.60
C ASN A 207 6.06 -2.81 30.68
N GLN A 208 6.41 -1.93 29.74
CA GLN A 208 5.47 -1.36 28.78
C GLN A 208 5.36 -2.19 27.51
N GLN A 209 4.20 -2.12 26.85
CA GLN A 209 4.04 -2.67 25.51
C GLN A 209 4.95 -1.93 24.54
N THR A 210 5.46 -2.65 23.54
CA THR A 210 6.39 -2.12 22.55
C THR A 210 5.86 -2.35 21.13
N ALA A 211 5.79 -1.30 20.33
CA ALA A 211 5.44 -1.36 18.92
C ALA A 211 6.68 -1.09 18.07
N ILE A 212 7.01 -1.99 17.14
CA ILE A 212 8.03 -1.77 16.11
C ILE A 212 7.28 -1.44 14.82
N ILE A 213 7.40 -0.21 14.33
CA ILE A 213 6.71 0.29 13.14
C ILE A 213 7.70 0.35 11.98
N ILE A 214 7.37 -0.30 10.86
CA ILE A 214 8.22 -0.37 9.67
C ILE A 214 7.45 0.19 8.48
N HIS A 215 8.00 1.24 7.85
CA HIS A 215 7.41 1.85 6.67
C HIS A 215 7.64 1.01 5.40
N GLY A 216 6.93 1.35 4.33
CA GLY A 216 7.00 0.72 3.02
C GLY A 216 7.99 1.35 2.05
N PHE A 217 7.83 1.00 0.77
CA PHE A 217 8.55 1.61 -0.35
C PHE A 217 8.28 3.11 -0.45
N ASN A 218 9.33 3.87 -0.78
CA ASN A 218 9.32 5.33 -0.90
C ASN A 218 8.74 6.01 0.35
N GLY A 219 9.09 5.47 1.51
CA GLY A 219 8.68 5.93 2.82
C GLY A 219 9.88 6.27 3.70
N THR A 220 9.57 6.88 4.83
CA THR A 220 10.51 7.25 5.89
C THR A 220 9.79 7.17 7.22
N GLN A 221 10.52 7.03 8.32
CA GLN A 221 9.92 7.06 9.66
C GLN A 221 9.07 8.32 9.91
N THR A 222 9.46 9.48 9.34
CA THR A 222 8.74 10.76 9.50
C THR A 222 7.51 10.91 8.61
N SER A 223 7.20 9.91 7.79
CA SER A 223 6.02 9.93 6.92
C SER A 223 4.77 10.19 7.76
N ARG A 224 3.90 11.10 7.32
CA ARG A 224 2.77 11.55 8.13
C ARG A 224 1.91 10.40 8.67
N HIS A 225 1.58 9.42 7.84
CA HIS A 225 0.79 8.25 8.25
C HIS A 225 1.52 7.41 9.32
N ILE A 226 2.85 7.27 9.24
CA ILE A 226 3.67 6.59 10.27
C ILE A 226 3.69 7.41 11.57
N MET A 227 3.82 8.73 11.48
CA MET A 227 3.77 9.63 12.64
C MET A 227 2.42 9.58 13.37
N PHE A 228 1.30 9.55 12.63
CA PHE A 228 -0.02 9.35 13.22
C PHE A 228 -0.13 8.01 13.94
N LEU A 229 0.36 6.92 13.33
CA LEU A 229 0.35 5.61 13.98
C LEU A 229 1.22 5.57 15.24
N LYS A 230 2.42 6.19 15.18
CA LYS A 230 3.29 6.36 16.34
C LYS A 230 2.56 7.11 17.46
N ASP A 231 1.93 8.24 17.16
CA ASP A 231 1.21 9.03 18.18
C ASP A 231 0.03 8.27 18.77
N ALA A 232 -0.68 7.48 17.96
CA ALA A 232 -1.72 6.57 18.46
C ALA A 232 -1.16 5.57 19.48
N TYR A 233 -0.02 4.91 19.20
CA TYR A 233 0.61 4.01 20.18
C TYR A 233 1.14 4.75 21.43
N LEU A 234 1.74 5.93 21.27
CA LEU A 234 2.23 6.74 22.39
C LEU A 234 1.08 7.17 23.32
N SER A 235 -0.12 7.42 22.79
CA SER A 235 -1.31 7.73 23.59
C SER A 235 -1.66 6.61 24.57
N ARG A 236 -1.33 5.35 24.23
CA ARG A 236 -1.50 4.15 25.07
C ARG A 236 -0.26 3.80 25.88
N LYS A 237 0.70 4.72 26.00
CA LYS A 237 1.94 4.57 26.79
C LYS A 237 2.87 3.43 26.30
N PHE A 238 2.88 3.15 25.00
CA PHE A 238 3.82 2.19 24.41
C PHE A 238 5.23 2.78 24.29
N ASN A 239 6.24 1.91 24.31
CA ASN A 239 7.51 2.21 23.64
C ASN A 239 7.30 2.03 22.13
N VAL A 240 7.71 3.00 21.31
CA VAL A 240 7.52 2.93 19.86
C VAL A 240 8.88 3.02 19.18
N PHE A 241 9.28 1.98 18.46
CA PHE A 241 10.44 1.99 17.59
C PHE A 241 9.98 2.17 16.15
N ALA A 242 10.35 3.28 15.51
CA ALA A 242 10.17 3.43 14.08
C ALA A 242 11.47 3.02 13.36
N VAL A 243 11.37 2.05 12.46
CA VAL A 243 12.49 1.57 11.65
C VAL A 243 12.55 2.42 10.39
N ASP A 244 13.67 3.11 10.22
CA ASP A 244 13.93 3.99 9.09
C ASP A 244 14.95 3.34 8.17
N TRP A 245 14.51 3.00 6.96
CA TRP A 245 15.32 2.40 5.89
C TRP A 245 15.10 3.14 4.57
N GLU A 246 14.76 4.43 4.67
CA GLU A 246 14.40 5.32 3.55
C GLU A 246 15.37 5.21 2.38
N VAL A 247 16.67 5.30 2.64
CA VAL A 247 17.74 5.30 1.62
C VAL A 247 17.74 4.01 0.80
N LEU A 248 17.34 2.89 1.40
CA LEU A 248 17.26 1.57 0.75
C LEU A 248 15.93 1.33 0.02
N SER A 249 14.98 2.26 0.13
CA SER A 249 13.57 2.09 -0.29
C SER A 249 13.09 3.13 -1.30
N GLN A 250 13.97 3.98 -1.83
CA GLN A 250 13.58 5.17 -2.61
C GLN A 250 12.98 4.83 -3.97
N TYR A 251 12.03 5.66 -4.43
CA TYR A 251 11.60 5.63 -5.84
C TYR A 251 12.73 6.13 -6.75
N PRO A 252 12.96 5.51 -7.94
CA PRO A 252 12.20 4.44 -8.60
C PRO A 252 12.68 3.00 -8.29
N CYS A 253 13.50 2.81 -7.27
CA CYS A 253 14.30 1.61 -7.02
C CYS A 253 13.56 0.43 -6.38
N TYR A 254 12.38 0.05 -6.91
CA TYR A 254 11.54 -0.97 -6.28
C TYR A 254 12.21 -2.37 -6.21
N LEU A 255 12.90 -2.80 -7.27
CA LEU A 255 13.58 -4.10 -7.31
C LEU A 255 14.70 -4.20 -6.27
N SER A 256 15.53 -3.17 -6.16
CA SER A 256 16.59 -3.15 -5.16
C SER A 256 16.01 -3.02 -3.75
N SER A 257 14.92 -2.24 -3.58
CA SER A 257 14.19 -2.14 -2.31
C SER A 257 13.67 -3.49 -1.83
N LEU A 258 13.09 -4.28 -2.75
CA LEU A 258 12.70 -5.67 -2.47
C LEU A 258 13.90 -6.47 -1.96
N SER A 259 15.01 -6.49 -2.70
CA SER A 259 16.22 -7.22 -2.27
C SER A 259 16.71 -6.77 -0.89
N ASN A 260 16.73 -5.46 -0.64
CA ASN A 260 17.21 -4.86 0.61
C ASN A 260 16.33 -5.21 1.81
N THR A 261 15.06 -5.60 1.62
CA THR A 261 14.19 -6.01 2.73
C THR A 261 14.77 -7.16 3.56
N LYS A 262 15.63 -8.02 2.99
CA LYS A 262 16.35 -9.08 3.73
C LYS A 262 17.24 -8.48 4.82
N LEU A 263 18.10 -7.53 4.43
CA LEU A 263 18.99 -6.81 5.35
C LEU A 263 18.19 -6.09 6.43
N VAL A 264 17.13 -5.36 6.04
CA VAL A 264 16.29 -4.63 7.01
C VAL A 264 15.65 -5.59 8.01
N SER A 265 15.19 -6.76 7.55
CA SER A 265 14.60 -7.77 8.43
C SER A 265 15.61 -8.38 9.41
N GLN A 266 16.84 -8.63 8.97
CA GLN A 266 17.91 -9.13 9.83
C GLN A 266 18.29 -8.10 10.91
N CYS A 267 18.53 -6.84 10.54
CA CYS A 267 18.89 -5.81 11.51
C CYS A 267 17.73 -5.49 12.46
N THR A 268 16.48 -5.54 11.98
CA THR A 268 15.31 -5.35 12.86
C THR A 268 15.12 -6.55 13.80
N ALA A 269 15.47 -7.77 13.38
CA ALA A 269 15.49 -8.94 14.27
C ALA A 269 16.56 -8.83 15.36
N GLN A 270 17.71 -8.19 15.10
CA GLN A 270 18.71 -7.84 16.12
C GLN A 270 18.10 -6.90 17.18
N LEU A 271 17.37 -5.85 16.77
CA LEU A 271 16.63 -5.00 17.71
C LEU A 271 15.62 -5.81 18.53
N TYR A 272 14.79 -6.63 17.88
CA TYR A 272 13.80 -7.46 18.59
C TYR A 272 14.47 -8.38 19.63
N SER A 273 15.56 -9.04 19.24
CA SER A 273 16.33 -9.91 20.13
C SER A 273 16.87 -9.15 21.33
N PHE A 274 17.43 -7.96 21.12
CA PHE A 274 17.88 -7.09 22.20
C PHE A 274 16.74 -6.70 23.14
N LEU A 275 15.56 -6.35 22.64
CA LEU A 275 14.40 -6.01 23.48
C LEU A 275 13.99 -7.19 24.37
N THR A 276 14.01 -8.42 23.83
CA THR A 276 13.71 -9.61 24.62
C THR A 276 14.79 -9.93 25.64
N PHE A 277 16.06 -9.76 25.29
CA PHE A 277 17.20 -9.91 26.21
C PHE A 277 17.16 -8.87 27.34
N ALA A 278 16.73 -7.65 27.04
CA ALA A 278 16.54 -6.57 28.01
C ALA A 278 15.37 -6.81 28.99
N GLY A 279 14.55 -7.85 28.78
CA GLY A 279 13.47 -8.24 29.69
C GLY A 279 12.06 -8.00 29.16
N CYS A 280 11.88 -7.58 27.91
CA CYS A 280 10.54 -7.57 27.30
C CYS A 280 10.09 -9.00 26.99
N THR A 281 8.86 -9.35 27.35
CA THR A 281 8.27 -10.60 26.89
C THR A 281 7.87 -10.47 25.42
N SER A 282 7.94 -11.56 24.65
CA SER A 282 7.49 -11.54 23.24
C SER A 282 6.03 -11.09 23.09
N LYS A 283 5.17 -11.37 24.07
CA LYS A 283 3.76 -10.93 24.11
C LYS A 283 3.59 -9.41 24.15
N GLN A 284 4.56 -8.69 24.70
CA GLN A 284 4.56 -7.22 24.77
C GLN A 284 5.03 -6.56 23.48
N ILE A 285 5.67 -7.31 22.58
CA ILE A 285 6.24 -6.75 21.34
C ILE A 285 5.30 -7.03 20.18
N THR A 286 4.92 -5.98 19.45
CA THR A 286 4.12 -6.07 18.22
C THR A 286 4.90 -5.45 17.06
N CYS A 287 5.15 -6.23 16.00
CA CYS A 287 5.68 -5.69 14.75
C CYS A 287 4.52 -5.22 13.86
N VAL A 288 4.59 -3.98 13.40
CA VAL A 288 3.58 -3.34 12.56
C VAL A 288 4.26 -2.86 11.29
N GLY A 289 3.94 -3.49 10.17
CA GLY A 289 4.60 -3.20 8.91
C GLY A 289 3.61 -2.75 7.85
N HIS A 290 3.91 -1.66 7.15
CA HIS A 290 3.13 -1.20 6.00
C HIS A 290 3.79 -1.59 4.70
N SER A 291 3.00 -2.08 3.71
CA SER A 291 3.51 -2.39 2.37
C SER A 291 4.69 -3.39 2.43
N LEU A 292 5.87 -3.03 1.92
CA LEU A 292 7.11 -3.81 2.07
C LEU A 292 7.51 -4.06 3.54
N GLY A 293 7.21 -3.12 4.44
CA GLY A 293 7.42 -3.26 5.88
C GLY A 293 6.67 -4.43 6.50
N ALA A 294 5.51 -4.81 5.95
CA ALA A 294 4.77 -5.99 6.42
C ALA A 294 5.55 -7.29 6.17
N HIS A 295 6.22 -7.39 5.02
CA HIS A 295 7.09 -8.51 4.70
C HIS A 295 8.36 -8.50 5.53
N ILE A 296 8.94 -7.32 5.79
CA ILE A 296 10.06 -7.18 6.73
C ILE A 296 9.68 -7.74 8.11
N CYS A 297 8.51 -7.40 8.66
CA CYS A 297 8.03 -7.99 9.90
C CYS A 297 7.95 -9.52 9.86
N GLY A 298 7.51 -10.12 8.75
CA GLY A 298 7.46 -11.57 8.58
C GLY A 298 8.86 -12.20 8.55
N MET A 299 9.73 -11.65 7.72
CA MET A 299 11.10 -12.15 7.50
C MET A 299 11.99 -12.06 8.73
N MET A 300 11.72 -11.13 9.66
CA MET A 300 12.42 -11.08 10.96
C MET A 300 12.42 -12.44 11.66
N THR A 301 11.34 -13.23 11.54
CA THR A 301 11.25 -14.55 12.18
C THR A 301 12.28 -15.55 11.67
N ASN A 302 12.80 -15.39 10.44
CA ASN A 302 13.88 -16.25 9.92
C ASN A 302 15.19 -16.06 10.69
N HIS A 303 15.35 -14.95 11.40
CA HIS A 303 16.55 -14.58 12.14
C HIS A 303 16.37 -14.67 13.66
N LEU A 304 15.21 -15.18 14.13
CA LEU A 304 14.89 -15.30 15.55
C LEU A 304 14.81 -16.76 15.97
N THR A 305 15.45 -17.11 17.09
CA THR A 305 15.35 -18.46 17.69
C THR A 305 13.96 -18.74 18.24
N LYS A 306 13.25 -17.70 18.68
CA LYS A 306 11.86 -17.75 19.15
C LYS A 306 10.98 -16.90 18.27
N LYS A 307 9.88 -17.51 17.81
CA LYS A 307 8.87 -16.87 16.97
C LYS A 307 8.27 -15.64 17.66
N GLN A 308 8.02 -14.60 16.87
CA GLN A 308 7.33 -13.38 17.31
C GLN A 308 5.93 -13.70 17.86
N TYR A 309 5.42 -12.86 18.76
CA TYR A 309 4.06 -13.04 19.26
C TYR A 309 3.02 -12.43 18.33
N ARG A 310 3.16 -11.15 17.95
CA ARG A 310 2.17 -10.43 17.15
C ARG A 310 2.81 -9.68 15.98
N ILE A 311 2.28 -9.92 14.80
CA ILE A 311 2.53 -9.13 13.58
C ILE A 311 1.20 -8.54 13.09
N ILE A 312 1.21 -7.25 12.74
CA ILE A 312 0.11 -6.57 12.05
C ILE A 312 0.65 -6.07 10.70
N GLY A 313 0.24 -6.72 9.62
CA GLY A 313 0.53 -6.32 8.25
C GLY A 313 -0.51 -5.33 7.74
N LEU A 314 -0.08 -4.15 7.34
CA LEU A 314 -0.91 -3.07 6.82
C LEU A 314 -0.76 -3.04 5.30
N ASP A 315 -1.77 -3.55 4.63
CA ASP A 315 -1.86 -3.70 3.17
C ASP A 315 -0.54 -4.21 2.54
N PRO A 316 -0.10 -5.44 2.85
CA PRO A 316 1.22 -5.94 2.46
C PRO A 316 1.41 -5.91 0.94
N ALA A 317 2.60 -5.53 0.47
CA ALA A 317 2.84 -5.27 -0.94
C ALA A 317 2.65 -6.50 -1.84
N ARG A 318 1.98 -6.33 -2.97
CA ARG A 318 1.77 -7.39 -3.98
C ARG A 318 2.87 -7.49 -5.04
N PRO A 319 3.30 -6.39 -5.69
CA PRO A 319 4.10 -6.48 -6.90
C PRO A 319 5.39 -7.27 -6.66
N LEU A 320 5.61 -8.29 -7.49
CA LEU A 320 6.74 -9.21 -7.45
C LEU A 320 6.87 -10.08 -6.18
N ILE A 321 5.93 -9.97 -5.22
CA ILE A 321 5.95 -10.78 -4.00
C ILE A 321 4.92 -11.90 -4.09
N GLU A 322 3.64 -11.59 -4.23
CA GLU A 322 2.56 -12.58 -4.08
C GLU A 322 2.72 -13.82 -4.97
N LYS A 323 3.16 -13.63 -6.22
CA LYS A 323 3.32 -14.70 -7.21
C LYS A 323 4.73 -15.31 -7.28
N HIS A 324 5.75 -14.61 -6.80
CA HIS A 324 7.16 -14.98 -7.07
C HIS A 324 8.00 -15.15 -5.81
N ALA A 325 7.60 -14.58 -4.68
CA ALA A 325 8.35 -14.71 -3.43
C ALA A 325 8.13 -16.07 -2.77
N SER A 326 9.22 -16.69 -2.33
CA SER A 326 9.16 -17.85 -1.45
C SER A 326 8.49 -17.50 -0.12
N LYS A 327 8.02 -18.50 0.63
CA LYS A 327 7.41 -18.29 1.96
C LYS A 327 8.35 -17.53 2.92
N GLN A 328 9.66 -17.75 2.81
CA GLN A 328 10.66 -17.09 3.64
C GLN A 328 10.87 -15.62 3.27
N PHE A 329 10.45 -15.18 2.08
CA PHE A 329 10.64 -13.81 1.57
C PHE A 329 9.35 -12.98 1.61
N ARG A 330 8.31 -13.46 2.30
CA ARG A 330 7.02 -12.77 2.40
C ARG A 330 6.39 -13.02 3.75
N LEU A 331 5.34 -12.25 4.03
CA LEU A 331 4.57 -12.41 5.25
C LEU A 331 3.67 -13.64 5.13
N THR A 332 3.68 -14.48 6.16
CA THR A 332 2.84 -15.68 6.28
C THR A 332 2.24 -15.79 7.67
N ARG A 333 1.16 -16.56 7.78
CA ARG A 333 0.44 -16.82 9.04
C ARG A 333 1.29 -17.52 10.09
N ASP A 334 2.36 -18.16 9.65
CA ASP A 334 3.26 -18.90 10.51
C ASP A 334 4.37 -18.00 11.06
N ASP A 335 4.52 -16.76 10.63
CA ASP A 335 5.65 -15.91 11.07
C ASP A 335 5.50 -15.45 12.53
N ALA A 336 4.29 -15.45 13.08
CA ALA A 336 4.02 -15.12 14.49
C ALA A 336 2.93 -15.99 15.12
N LYS A 337 2.82 -15.95 16.46
CA LYS A 337 1.70 -16.59 17.16
C LYS A 337 0.35 -15.99 16.74
N SER A 338 0.31 -14.69 16.47
CA SER A 338 -0.81 -13.97 15.88
C SER A 338 -0.32 -13.12 14.70
N VAL A 339 -0.83 -13.40 13.51
CA VAL A 339 -0.58 -12.59 12.31
C VAL A 339 -1.91 -12.02 11.84
N GLN A 340 -2.01 -10.69 11.82
CA GLN A 340 -3.19 -9.97 11.38
C GLN A 340 -2.87 -9.19 10.13
N ILE A 341 -3.79 -9.14 9.17
CA ILE A 341 -3.60 -8.37 7.94
C ILE A 341 -4.78 -7.43 7.79
N ILE A 342 -4.50 -6.16 7.47
CA ILE A 342 -5.51 -5.16 7.14
C ILE A 342 -5.39 -4.86 5.66
N HIS A 343 -6.38 -5.28 4.87
CA HIS A 343 -6.46 -5.05 3.43
C HIS A 343 -7.24 -3.78 3.15
N THR A 344 -6.65 -2.88 2.37
CA THR A 344 -7.30 -1.64 1.91
C THR A 344 -7.09 -1.36 0.43
N ASN A 345 -6.06 -1.94 -0.20
CA ASN A 345 -5.82 -1.91 -1.63
C ASN A 345 -5.43 -3.28 -2.24
N ALA A 346 -6.08 -4.34 -1.75
CA ALA A 346 -5.91 -5.69 -2.23
C ALA A 346 -6.15 -5.79 -3.74
N GLY A 347 -5.23 -6.42 -4.46
CA GLY A 347 -5.35 -6.67 -5.90
C GLY A 347 -4.74 -5.59 -6.79
N LEU A 348 -4.18 -4.53 -6.21
CA LEU A 348 -3.41 -3.53 -6.96
C LEU A 348 -2.02 -3.34 -6.35
N LEU A 349 -1.89 -2.52 -5.31
CA LEU A 349 -0.64 -2.36 -4.55
C LEU A 349 -0.53 -3.37 -3.40
N GLY A 350 -1.65 -3.67 -2.73
CA GLY A 350 -1.77 -4.66 -1.67
C GLY A 350 -2.02 -6.08 -2.21
N GLN A 351 -1.54 -7.09 -1.49
CA GLN A 351 -1.77 -8.50 -1.81
C GLN A 351 -3.27 -8.84 -1.72
N SER A 352 -3.74 -9.73 -2.60
CA SER A 352 -5.10 -10.29 -2.56
C SER A 352 -5.16 -11.55 -1.69
N ALA A 353 -4.02 -12.21 -1.49
CA ALA A 353 -3.97 -13.45 -0.73
C ALA A 353 -4.19 -13.22 0.78
N PHE A 354 -5.02 -14.07 1.39
CA PHE A 354 -5.23 -14.12 2.83
C PHE A 354 -4.09 -14.87 3.53
N THR A 355 -3.01 -14.15 3.80
CA THR A 355 -1.79 -14.69 4.38
C THR A 355 -1.73 -14.58 5.90
N GLY A 356 -2.74 -13.99 6.55
CA GLY A 356 -2.82 -13.88 8.00
C GLY A 356 -3.41 -15.11 8.68
N LYS A 357 -3.45 -15.06 10.02
CA LYS A 357 -4.37 -15.87 10.83
C LYS A 357 -5.76 -15.24 10.86
N VAL A 358 -5.80 -13.91 10.82
CA VAL A 358 -7.00 -13.11 10.59
C VAL A 358 -6.68 -12.04 9.56
N ASP A 359 -7.53 -11.96 8.55
CA ASP A 359 -7.47 -10.96 7.51
C ASP A 359 -8.71 -10.07 7.60
N PHE A 360 -8.48 -8.77 7.75
CA PHE A 360 -9.48 -7.72 7.84
C PHE A 360 -9.63 -7.01 6.51
N CYS A 361 -10.82 -7.06 5.92
CA CYS A 361 -11.13 -6.30 4.70
C CYS A 361 -11.90 -5.03 5.09
N ILE A 362 -11.26 -3.87 5.00
CA ILE A 362 -11.92 -2.59 5.29
C ILE A 362 -12.59 -2.08 4.02
N ASN A 363 -13.90 -1.82 4.07
CA ASN A 363 -14.71 -1.39 2.92
C ASN A 363 -14.53 -2.30 1.69
N GLY A 364 -14.53 -3.62 1.90
CA GLY A 364 -14.28 -4.60 0.82
C GLY A 364 -12.80 -4.80 0.47
N GLY A 365 -11.89 -3.98 1.03
CA GLY A 365 -10.45 -4.22 1.02
C GLY A 365 -9.69 -3.80 -0.24
N GLN A 366 -10.35 -3.23 -1.26
CA GLN A 366 -9.72 -2.91 -2.56
C GLN A 366 -9.59 -1.42 -2.84
N VAL A 367 -10.67 -0.65 -2.65
CA VAL A 367 -10.69 0.80 -2.88
C VAL A 367 -11.35 1.43 -1.68
N GLN A 368 -10.69 2.41 -1.10
CA GLN A 368 -11.21 3.08 0.09
C GLN A 368 -12.07 4.29 -0.29
N PRO A 369 -13.14 4.56 0.48
CA PRO A 369 -13.86 5.82 0.38
C PRO A 369 -12.89 7.01 0.52
N TYR A 370 -13.22 8.14 -0.12
CA TYR A 370 -12.42 9.38 -0.14
C TYR A 370 -11.12 9.35 -0.95
N CYS A 371 -10.76 8.20 -1.55
CA CYS A 371 -9.67 8.13 -2.51
C CYS A 371 -10.18 8.48 -3.91
N GLU A 372 -9.87 9.69 -4.36
CA GLU A 372 -10.31 10.23 -5.65
C GLU A 372 -9.14 10.35 -6.66
N GLY A 373 -9.46 10.69 -7.91
CA GLY A 373 -8.49 10.88 -8.98
C GLY A 373 -8.33 9.65 -9.88
N ASP A 374 -7.20 9.58 -10.59
CA ASP A 374 -6.91 8.43 -11.46
C ASP A 374 -6.65 7.14 -10.67
N ARG A 375 -6.65 6.01 -11.38
CA ARG A 375 -6.47 4.68 -10.78
C ARG A 375 -5.23 4.57 -9.90
N ILE A 376 -4.13 5.24 -10.23
CA ILE A 376 -2.88 5.18 -9.46
C ILE A 376 -2.97 6.02 -8.19
N LYS A 377 -3.56 7.22 -8.27
CA LYS A 377 -3.82 8.07 -7.09
C LYS A 377 -4.75 7.38 -6.11
N GLN A 378 -5.84 6.79 -6.61
CA GLN A 378 -6.78 6.04 -5.78
C GLN A 378 -6.11 4.84 -5.09
N ALA A 379 -5.25 4.12 -5.83
CA ALA A 379 -4.50 2.99 -5.30
C ALA A 379 -3.56 3.40 -4.18
N ARG A 380 -2.74 4.43 -4.41
CA ARG A 380 -1.79 4.95 -3.43
C ARG A 380 -2.50 5.43 -2.18
N CYS A 381 -3.56 6.24 -2.32
CA CYS A 381 -4.40 6.67 -1.22
C CYS A 381 -4.93 5.47 -0.42
N SER A 382 -5.58 4.52 -1.11
CA SER A 382 -6.16 3.33 -0.48
C SER A 382 -5.11 2.49 0.24
N HIS A 383 -3.91 2.38 -0.32
CA HIS A 383 -2.78 1.63 0.24
C HIS A 383 -2.27 2.24 1.55
N PHE A 384 -2.15 3.57 1.63
CA PHE A 384 -1.72 4.26 2.87
C PHE A 384 -2.79 4.25 3.96
N LEU A 385 -4.08 4.17 3.61
CA LEU A 385 -5.17 4.21 4.59
C LEU A 385 -5.22 3.04 5.55
N SER A 386 -4.61 1.89 5.22
CA SER A 386 -4.42 0.79 6.17
C SER A 386 -3.78 1.26 7.48
N VAL A 387 -2.79 2.17 7.39
CA VAL A 387 -2.11 2.78 8.53
C VAL A 387 -3.05 3.66 9.34
N CYS A 388 -3.84 4.49 8.66
CA CYS A 388 -4.81 5.37 9.30
C CYS A 388 -5.92 4.60 10.01
N TYR A 389 -6.42 3.52 9.42
CA TYR A 389 -7.44 2.68 10.06
C TYR A 389 -6.91 2.00 11.32
N LEU A 390 -5.66 1.50 11.30
CA LEU A 390 -5.05 0.96 12.52
C LEU A 390 -4.88 2.05 13.58
N ALA A 391 -4.38 3.23 13.22
CA ALA A 391 -4.22 4.35 14.15
C ALA A 391 -5.57 4.72 14.79
N ASN A 392 -6.63 4.80 13.98
CA ASN A 392 -7.97 5.06 14.47
C ASN A 392 -8.48 3.94 15.40
N ALA A 393 -8.26 2.67 15.05
CA ALA A 393 -8.63 1.54 15.91
C ALA A 393 -7.93 1.57 17.28
N ILE A 394 -6.69 2.06 17.33
CA ILE A 394 -5.91 2.23 18.57
C ILE A 394 -6.43 3.41 19.41
N LEU A 395 -6.83 4.51 18.76
CA LEU A 395 -7.33 5.73 19.41
C LEU A 395 -8.80 5.62 19.84
N ALA A 396 -9.56 4.73 19.22
CA ALA A 396 -11.00 4.62 19.43
C ALA A 396 -11.33 4.20 20.87
N ARG A 397 -12.27 4.91 21.49
CA ARG A 397 -12.81 4.56 22.82
C ARG A 397 -13.57 3.22 22.80
N ARG A 398 -14.15 2.88 21.66
CA ARG A 398 -14.86 1.62 21.42
C ARG A 398 -14.11 0.80 20.38
N PRO A 399 -14.02 -0.53 20.55
CA PRO A 399 -13.27 -1.37 19.62
C PRO A 399 -13.90 -1.29 18.23
N MET A 400 -13.07 -1.07 17.21
CA MET A 400 -13.46 -1.24 15.80
C MET A 400 -13.80 -2.73 15.61
N ARG A 401 -15.07 -3.03 15.35
CA ARG A 401 -15.57 -4.40 15.29
C ARG A 401 -15.52 -4.95 13.88
N ALA A 402 -14.97 -6.15 13.75
CA ALA A 402 -14.97 -6.93 12.54
C ALA A 402 -15.81 -8.20 12.71
N PHE A 403 -16.62 -8.53 11.71
CA PHE A 403 -17.51 -9.69 11.66
C PHE A 403 -17.02 -10.69 10.62
N ARG A 404 -17.14 -11.98 10.88
CA ARG A 404 -16.74 -13.01 9.92
C ARG A 404 -17.60 -12.97 8.65
N CYS A 405 -16.98 -13.06 7.48
CA CYS A 405 -17.66 -13.26 6.19
C CYS A 405 -17.21 -14.57 5.54
N PRO A 406 -18.11 -15.54 5.26
CA PRO A 406 -17.75 -16.83 4.67
C PRO A 406 -17.17 -16.75 3.25
N THR A 407 -17.61 -15.76 2.46
CA THR A 407 -17.30 -15.64 1.03
C THR A 407 -16.13 -14.71 0.74
N GLY A 408 -15.31 -14.39 1.75
CA GLY A 408 -14.17 -13.49 1.58
C GLY A 408 -14.48 -12.02 1.86
N CYS A 409 -13.70 -11.11 1.26
CA CYS A 409 -13.98 -9.68 1.31
C CYS A 409 -15.23 -9.36 0.47
N VAL A 410 -16.23 -8.71 1.08
CA VAL A 410 -17.50 -8.37 0.40
C VAL A 410 -17.45 -6.93 -0.11
N PRO A 411 -17.71 -6.66 -1.40
CA PRO A 411 -17.88 -5.30 -1.93
C PRO A 411 -19.06 -4.56 -1.27
N ASP A 412 -18.98 -3.23 -1.20
CA ASP A 412 -20.07 -2.33 -0.81
C ASP A 412 -20.70 -2.53 0.57
N ASN A 413 -19.97 -3.12 1.51
CA ASN A 413 -20.42 -3.21 2.90
C ASN A 413 -21.77 -3.94 3.11
N ARG A 414 -22.24 -4.72 2.14
CA ARG A 414 -23.47 -5.51 2.26
C ARG A 414 -23.20 -6.72 3.12
N ILE A 415 -23.53 -6.65 4.42
CA ILE A 415 -23.52 -7.82 5.31
C ILE A 415 -24.53 -8.81 4.73
N PRO A 416 -24.10 -9.97 4.19
CA PRO A 416 -25.06 -10.98 3.78
C PRO A 416 -25.68 -11.54 5.07
N PHE A 417 -27.00 -11.64 5.10
CA PHE A 417 -27.80 -12.26 6.17
C PHE A 417 -28.04 -11.41 7.43
N VAL A 418 -28.92 -10.42 7.32
CA VAL A 418 -29.83 -10.08 8.43
C VAL A 418 -31.25 -10.37 7.96
N LYS A 419 -31.61 -11.66 7.87
CA LYS A 419 -33.01 -12.04 8.03
C LYS A 419 -33.27 -12.05 9.53
N SER A 420 -34.21 -11.21 9.95
CA SER A 420 -34.81 -11.12 11.28
C SER A 420 -34.59 -12.38 12.13
N ASN A 421 -33.56 -12.38 12.99
CA ASN A 421 -33.52 -13.11 14.25
C ASN A 421 -32.25 -12.78 15.03
N ARG A 422 -32.41 -12.70 16.35
CA ARG A 422 -31.47 -12.20 17.38
C ARG A 422 -30.22 -13.08 17.56
N VAL A 423 -29.43 -13.31 16.52
CA VAL A 423 -28.12 -13.97 16.67
C VAL A 423 -27.06 -12.90 16.92
N ARG A 424 -26.51 -12.85 18.13
CA ARG A 424 -25.39 -11.97 18.49
C ARG A 424 -24.15 -12.42 17.70
N MET A 425 -23.94 -11.81 16.53
CA MET A 425 -22.80 -12.09 15.66
C MET A 425 -21.50 -11.96 16.45
N LYS A 426 -20.67 -13.02 16.44
CA LYS A 426 -19.33 -12.98 17.01
C LYS A 426 -18.50 -11.95 16.22
N TRP A 427 -17.79 -11.11 16.94
CA TRP A 427 -16.94 -10.06 16.37
C TRP A 427 -15.55 -10.11 16.97
N LEU A 428 -14.58 -9.55 16.25
CA LEU A 428 -13.21 -9.34 16.69
C LEU A 428 -12.92 -7.84 16.73
N ALA A 429 -12.16 -7.40 17.73
CA ALA A 429 -11.52 -6.09 17.66
C ALA A 429 -10.48 -6.11 16.53
N VAL A 430 -10.21 -4.97 15.93
CA VAL A 430 -9.25 -4.82 14.82
C VAL A 430 -7.94 -4.27 15.36
N GLY A 431 -6.81 -4.84 14.91
CA GLY A 431 -5.49 -4.30 15.20
C GLY A 431 -4.90 -4.74 16.54
N GLN A 432 -4.49 -3.78 17.38
CA GLN A 432 -3.70 -4.06 18.59
C GLN A 432 -4.47 -4.91 19.63
N ASP A 433 -5.78 -4.71 19.71
CA ASP A 433 -6.66 -5.36 20.70
C ASP A 433 -7.25 -6.69 20.22
N THR A 434 -6.89 -7.13 19.02
CA THR A 434 -7.30 -8.45 18.52
C THR A 434 -6.71 -9.57 19.40
N PRO A 435 -7.53 -10.53 19.87
CA PRO A 435 -7.06 -11.64 20.68
C PRO A 435 -5.98 -12.48 19.98
N GLY A 436 -4.95 -12.89 20.72
CA GLY A 436 -3.86 -13.71 20.16
C GLY A 436 -4.20 -15.20 19.99
N LYS A 437 -5.27 -15.68 20.63
CA LYS A 437 -5.82 -17.04 20.48
C LYS A 437 -7.20 -16.94 19.84
N TYR A 438 -7.36 -17.56 18.68
CA TYR A 438 -8.61 -17.60 17.95
C TYR A 438 -9.23 -18.98 18.18
N GLY A 439 -10.20 -19.09 19.10
CA GLY A 439 -11.06 -20.29 19.18
C GLY A 439 -10.88 -21.24 20.37
N THR A 440 -10.73 -20.74 21.59
CA THR A 440 -11.31 -21.43 22.76
C THR A 440 -12.12 -20.40 23.52
N SER A 441 -13.41 -20.68 23.68
CA SER A 441 -14.25 -19.94 24.61
C SER A 441 -13.59 -19.97 25.99
N ASP A 442 -13.31 -18.80 26.57
CA ASP A 442 -13.38 -18.67 28.02
C ASP A 442 -14.87 -18.90 28.36
N ARG A 443 -15.16 -20.11 28.83
CA ARG A 443 -16.26 -20.39 29.75
C ARG A 443 -15.63 -20.57 31.12
#